data_AF-A0A4R9BWS6-F1
#
_entry.id   AF-A0A4R9BWS6-F1
#
_cell.length_a   1.000
_cell.length_b   1.000
_cell.length_c   1.000
_cell.angle_alpha   90.00
_cell.angle_beta   90.00
_cell.angle_gamma   90.00
#
_symmetry.space_group_name_H-M   'P 1'
#
loop_
_entity.id
_entity.type
_entity.pdbx_description
1 polymer ?
#
loop_
_entity_poly.entity_id
_entity_poly.type
_entity_poly.pdbx_seq_one_letter_code
_entity_poly.pdbx_strand_id
1 'polypeptide(L)'
;MIDNDLSRAVTNTQAAATAAVAAFNASTSREFSEGQQSSFTTNARATAAASATSYATQQGVSEQRHINYRLWVQSFDGQKYCDWAPRASLLSQAIAARNEAIVAAWRFDASQIISSAHREAFTTSQLGTTASRSQRSRSIRRGGIALILLSPVVWVFAYFFVLVTGGEVSMQAILPIAWLLLGTGVVFAGVRMARPLPDDGSDATTASVTRIALLGFDPLSEPARLPRTWTEDSKLGERLDQFMRDAYTNFPTPSELPVLRIPNVRSGRTEASIQVRAVLEQFAATDALNRV
;
A
#
# COMPACT_ATOMS: atom_id res chain seq x y z
N MET A 1 13.99 20.91 7.78
CA MET A 1 13.94 21.19 6.33
C MET A 1 12.85 20.36 5.63
N ILE A 2 12.74 19.05 5.93
CA ILE A 2 11.76 18.11 5.34
C ILE A 2 10.29 18.53 5.56
N ASP A 3 9.92 19.08 6.73
CA ASP A 3 8.52 19.48 7.00
C ASP A 3 8.03 20.65 6.12
N ASN A 4 8.96 21.51 5.69
CA ASN A 4 8.65 22.66 4.83
C ASN A 4 8.42 22.22 3.37
N ASP A 5 9.04 21.11 2.95
CA ASP A 5 8.88 20.56 1.61
C ASP A 5 7.57 19.76 1.47
N LEU A 6 7.20 18.98 2.50
CA LEU A 6 5.95 18.21 2.49
C LEU A 6 4.71 19.11 2.62
N SER A 7 4.75 20.16 3.45
CA SER A 7 3.66 21.14 3.53
C SER A 7 3.45 21.90 2.22
N ARG A 8 4.53 22.29 1.53
CA ARG A 8 4.47 22.83 0.16
C ARG A 8 3.91 21.83 -0.83
N ALA A 9 4.29 20.55 -0.73
CA ALA A 9 3.76 19.51 -1.61
C ALA A 9 2.24 19.33 -1.44
N VAL A 10 1.71 19.35 -0.20
CA VAL A 10 0.25 19.33 0.06
C VAL A 10 -0.42 20.53 -0.60
N THR A 11 0.11 21.73 -0.39
CA THR A 11 -0.47 22.96 -0.95
C THR A 11 -0.48 22.94 -2.48
N ASN A 12 0.63 22.53 -3.10
CA ASN A 12 0.77 22.48 -4.56
C ASN A 12 -0.14 21.44 -5.19
N THR A 13 -0.22 20.23 -4.63
CA THR A 13 -1.08 19.16 -5.13
C THR A 13 -2.56 19.49 -4.98
N GLN A 14 -2.94 20.17 -3.91
CA GLN A 14 -4.29 20.68 -3.69
C GLN A 14 -4.66 21.80 -4.69
N ALA A 15 -3.75 22.73 -4.95
CA ALA A 15 -3.94 23.77 -5.97
C ALA A 15 -4.07 23.16 -7.37
N ALA A 16 -3.22 22.18 -7.71
CA ALA A 16 -3.29 21.45 -8.98
C ALA A 16 -4.62 20.69 -9.12
N ALA A 17 -5.09 20.01 -8.07
CA ALA A 17 -6.38 19.32 -8.06
C ALA A 17 -7.55 20.29 -8.30
N THR A 18 -7.51 21.46 -7.67
CA THR A 18 -8.54 22.51 -7.85
C THR A 18 -8.52 23.05 -9.28
N ALA A 19 -7.33 23.35 -9.82
CA ALA A 19 -7.16 23.83 -11.19
C ALA A 19 -7.62 22.80 -12.23
N ALA A 20 -7.31 21.52 -12.05
CA ALA A 20 -7.72 20.45 -12.95
C ALA A 20 -9.25 20.28 -12.98
N VAL A 21 -9.90 20.36 -11.82
CA VAL A 21 -11.38 20.35 -11.71
C VAL A 21 -11.99 21.56 -12.40
N ALA A 22 -11.44 22.75 -12.20
CA ALA A 22 -11.89 23.97 -12.86
C ALA A 22 -11.75 23.87 -14.39
N ALA A 23 -10.62 23.34 -14.88
CA ALA A 23 -10.41 23.10 -16.31
C ALA A 23 -11.42 22.12 -16.91
N PHE A 24 -11.73 21.02 -16.19
CA PHE A 24 -12.78 20.10 -16.60
C PHE A 24 -14.15 20.79 -16.65
N ASN A 25 -14.56 21.49 -15.59
CA ASN A 25 -15.87 22.17 -15.52
C ASN A 25 -16.01 23.26 -16.60
N ALA A 26 -14.93 24.02 -16.84
CA ALA A 26 -14.86 24.99 -17.93
C ALA A 26 -15.09 24.33 -19.30
N SER A 27 -14.49 23.15 -19.54
CA SER A 27 -14.67 22.40 -20.78
C SER A 27 -16.10 21.88 -21.01
N THR A 28 -16.90 21.78 -19.95
CA THR A 28 -18.30 21.34 -19.99
C THR A 28 -19.31 22.49 -20.01
N SER A 29 -18.86 23.73 -19.76
CA SER A 29 -19.73 24.90 -19.68
C SER A 29 -20.13 25.39 -21.08
N ARG A 30 -21.42 25.70 -21.27
CA ARG A 30 -21.97 26.18 -22.56
C ARG A 30 -21.52 27.60 -22.95
N GLU A 31 -20.93 28.36 -22.02
CA GLU A 31 -20.66 29.80 -22.16
C GLU A 31 -19.31 30.19 -22.79
N PHE A 32 -18.56 29.23 -23.35
CA PHE A 32 -17.39 29.62 -24.13
C PHE A 32 -17.81 30.21 -25.48
N SER A 33 -17.46 31.48 -25.71
CA SER A 33 -17.61 32.12 -27.02
C SER A 33 -17.02 31.24 -28.12
N GLU A 34 -17.75 31.06 -29.22
CA GLU A 34 -17.46 30.10 -30.31
C GLU A 34 -15.99 30.11 -30.79
N GLY A 35 -15.30 31.26 -30.72
CA GLY A 35 -13.89 31.41 -31.09
C GLY A 35 -12.86 30.80 -30.12
N GLN A 36 -13.11 30.77 -28.81
CA GLN A 36 -12.20 30.15 -27.81
C GLN A 36 -12.44 28.65 -27.66
N GLN A 37 -13.69 28.21 -27.85
CA GLN A 37 -14.04 26.80 -27.89
C GLN A 37 -13.39 26.11 -29.10
N SER A 38 -13.31 26.78 -30.25
CA SER A 38 -12.66 26.27 -31.46
C SER A 38 -11.17 25.95 -31.27
N SER A 39 -10.40 26.83 -30.64
CA SER A 39 -8.94 26.63 -30.46
C SER A 39 -8.63 25.59 -29.39
N PHE A 40 -9.37 25.56 -28.28
CA PHE A 40 -9.23 24.52 -27.27
C PHE A 40 -9.63 23.14 -27.81
N THR A 41 -10.76 23.02 -28.50
CA THR A 41 -11.22 21.75 -29.09
C THR A 41 -10.30 21.26 -30.19
N THR A 42 -9.77 22.14 -31.04
CA THR A 42 -8.83 21.74 -32.11
C THR A 42 -7.52 21.21 -31.55
N ASN A 43 -6.90 21.94 -30.61
CA ASN A 43 -5.65 21.50 -29.99
C ASN A 43 -5.85 20.21 -29.18
N ALA A 44 -6.94 20.12 -28.41
CA ALA A 44 -7.19 18.94 -27.60
C ALA A 44 -7.59 17.71 -28.45
N ARG A 45 -8.30 17.88 -29.56
CA ARG A 45 -8.54 16.82 -30.56
C ARG A 45 -7.22 16.33 -31.17
N ALA A 46 -6.32 17.25 -31.53
CA ALA A 46 -5.00 16.91 -32.07
C ALA A 46 -4.14 16.15 -31.03
N THR A 47 -4.14 16.59 -29.77
CA THR A 47 -3.43 15.90 -28.68
C THR A 47 -4.00 14.51 -28.42
N ALA A 48 -5.33 14.36 -28.37
CA ALA A 48 -5.98 13.06 -28.18
C ALA A 48 -5.69 12.08 -29.34
N ALA A 49 -5.70 12.57 -30.57
CA ALA A 49 -5.34 11.78 -31.75
C ALA A 49 -3.84 11.38 -31.73
N ALA A 50 -2.96 12.29 -31.31
CA ALA A 50 -1.53 12.02 -31.18
C ALA A 50 -1.23 11.01 -30.07
N SER A 51 -1.88 11.12 -28.91
CA SER A 51 -1.72 10.16 -27.80
C SER A 51 -2.23 8.77 -28.16
N ALA A 52 -3.39 8.67 -28.81
CA ALA A 52 -3.93 7.39 -29.28
C ALA A 52 -3.00 6.73 -30.31
N THR A 53 -2.45 7.52 -31.23
CA THR A 53 -1.49 7.04 -32.24
C THR A 53 -0.18 6.56 -31.61
N SER A 54 0.41 7.34 -30.69
CA SER A 54 1.65 6.98 -29.99
C SER A 54 1.51 5.66 -29.22
N TYR A 55 0.39 5.48 -28.53
CA TYR A 55 0.10 4.25 -27.79
C TYR A 55 -0.05 3.04 -28.73
N ALA A 56 -0.76 3.21 -29.84
CA ALA A 56 -0.90 2.16 -30.84
C ALA A 56 0.42 1.77 -31.51
N THR A 57 1.31 2.73 -31.76
CA THR A 57 2.65 2.46 -32.27
C THR A 57 3.46 1.63 -31.26
N GLN A 58 3.37 1.94 -29.96
CA GLN A 58 4.03 1.16 -28.91
C GLN A 58 3.48 -0.27 -28.80
N GLN A 59 2.21 -0.48 -29.11
CA GLN A 59 1.59 -1.80 -29.11
C GLN A 59 1.84 -2.65 -30.37
N GLY A 60 2.61 -2.14 -31.35
CA GLY A 60 2.91 -2.89 -32.57
C GLY A 60 1.69 -3.14 -33.46
N VAL A 61 0.75 -2.19 -33.47
CA VAL A 61 -0.50 -2.31 -34.22
C VAL A 61 -0.24 -2.29 -35.74
N SER A 62 -0.94 -3.14 -36.50
CA SER A 62 -0.78 -3.24 -37.96
C SER A 62 -1.14 -1.94 -38.70
N GLU A 63 -0.48 -1.70 -39.84
CA GLU A 63 -0.73 -0.54 -40.70
C GLU A 63 -2.20 -0.45 -41.14
N GLN A 64 -2.81 -1.59 -41.49
CA GLN A 64 -4.23 -1.67 -41.83
C GLN A 64 -5.13 -1.12 -40.71
N ARG A 65 -4.78 -1.38 -39.45
CA ARG A 65 -5.56 -0.88 -38.31
C ARG A 65 -5.36 0.62 -38.09
N HIS A 66 -4.18 1.16 -38.40
CA HIS A 66 -3.98 2.61 -38.41
C HIS A 66 -4.82 3.29 -39.50
N ILE A 67 -4.92 2.68 -40.69
CA ILE A 67 -5.80 3.16 -41.77
C ILE A 67 -7.27 3.14 -41.33
N ASN A 68 -7.72 2.02 -40.75
CA ASN A 68 -9.10 1.90 -40.25
C ASN A 68 -9.43 2.96 -39.19
N TYR A 69 -8.51 3.22 -38.25
CA TYR A 69 -8.68 4.27 -37.26
C TYR A 69 -8.79 5.66 -37.89
N ARG A 70 -7.92 5.99 -38.86
CA ARG A 70 -7.99 7.28 -39.58
C ARG A 70 -9.33 7.48 -40.29
N LEU A 71 -9.86 6.42 -40.92
CA LEU A 71 -11.18 6.46 -41.57
C LEU A 71 -12.30 6.60 -40.54
N TRP A 72 -12.24 5.86 -39.43
CA TRP A 72 -13.23 5.92 -38.38
C TRP A 72 -13.30 7.31 -37.73
N VAL A 73 -12.16 7.96 -37.45
CA VAL A 73 -12.12 9.33 -36.89
C VAL A 73 -12.86 10.35 -37.78
N GLN A 74 -12.94 10.11 -39.10
CA GLN A 74 -13.68 10.97 -40.03
C GLN A 74 -15.19 10.70 -40.05
N SER A 75 -15.62 9.52 -39.57
CA SER A 75 -17.04 9.14 -39.48
C SER A 75 -17.79 9.93 -38.39
N PHE A 76 -19.12 9.85 -38.38
CA PHE A 76 -19.94 10.48 -37.35
C PHE A 76 -19.55 10.02 -35.93
N ASP A 77 -19.34 8.71 -35.75
CA ASP A 77 -18.99 8.14 -34.44
C ASP A 77 -17.60 8.60 -33.98
N GLY A 78 -16.63 8.59 -34.89
CA GLY A 78 -15.29 9.11 -34.63
C GLY A 78 -15.27 10.60 -34.29
N GLN A 79 -16.10 11.41 -34.95
CA GLN A 79 -16.25 12.83 -34.60
C GLN A 79 -16.82 13.02 -33.20
N LYS A 80 -17.86 12.25 -32.82
CA LYS A 80 -18.41 12.27 -31.46
C LYS A 80 -17.38 11.84 -30.41
N TYR A 81 -16.59 10.82 -30.71
CA TYR A 81 -15.47 10.43 -29.85
C TYR A 81 -14.43 11.55 -29.74
N CYS A 82 -14.04 12.19 -30.85
CA CYS A 82 -13.09 13.30 -30.83
C CYS A 82 -13.58 14.51 -30.04
N ASP A 83 -14.89 14.72 -29.94
CA ASP A 83 -15.48 15.75 -29.06
C ASP A 83 -15.51 15.34 -27.58
N TRP A 84 -15.58 14.04 -27.32
CA TRP A 84 -15.64 13.46 -25.98
C TRP A 84 -14.26 13.29 -25.34
N ALA A 85 -13.29 12.77 -26.10
CA ALA A 85 -11.98 12.35 -25.60
C ALA A 85 -11.17 13.46 -24.91
N PRO A 86 -11.12 14.71 -25.42
CA PRO A 86 -10.52 15.84 -24.71
C PRO A 86 -11.07 16.04 -23.28
N ARG A 87 -12.40 15.99 -23.15
CA ARG A 87 -13.09 16.19 -21.87
C ARG A 87 -12.86 15.00 -20.95
N ALA A 88 -12.81 13.78 -21.50
CA ALA A 88 -12.49 12.57 -20.76
C ALA A 88 -11.05 12.62 -20.21
N SER A 89 -10.09 13.13 -21.00
CA SER A 89 -8.71 13.33 -20.56
C SER A 89 -8.61 14.33 -19.41
N LEU A 90 -9.31 15.47 -19.50
CA LEU A 90 -9.37 16.44 -18.39
C LEU A 90 -9.98 15.84 -17.12
N LEU A 91 -11.05 15.04 -17.26
CA LEU A 91 -11.66 14.35 -16.12
C LEU A 91 -10.67 13.36 -15.49
N SER A 92 -9.95 12.58 -16.29
CA SER A 92 -8.92 11.66 -15.80
C SER A 92 -7.81 12.41 -15.05
N GLN A 93 -7.31 13.51 -15.61
CA GLN A 93 -6.32 14.38 -14.95
C GLN A 93 -6.85 14.96 -13.63
N ALA A 94 -8.11 15.39 -13.58
CA ALA A 94 -8.72 15.88 -12.36
C ALA A 94 -8.83 14.79 -11.27
N ILE A 95 -9.20 13.57 -11.66
CA ILE A 95 -9.24 12.41 -10.75
C ILE A 95 -7.83 12.09 -10.21
N ALA A 96 -6.83 12.05 -11.09
CA ALA A 96 -5.44 11.78 -10.74
C ALA A 96 -4.88 12.85 -9.79
N ALA A 97 -5.07 14.14 -10.10
CA ALA A 97 -4.60 15.23 -9.26
C ALA A 97 -5.25 15.21 -7.86
N ARG A 98 -6.53 14.88 -7.76
CA ARG A 98 -7.19 14.68 -6.46
C ARG A 98 -6.63 13.47 -5.69
N ASN A 99 -6.33 12.36 -6.38
CA ASN A 99 -5.67 11.21 -5.75
C ASN A 99 -4.29 11.58 -5.19
N GLU A 100 -3.50 12.34 -5.96
CA GLU A 100 -2.19 12.82 -5.52
C GLU A 100 -2.28 13.73 -4.30
N ALA A 101 -3.27 14.64 -4.25
CA ALA A 101 -3.50 15.51 -3.10
C ALA A 101 -3.84 14.70 -1.82
N ILE A 102 -4.64 13.63 -1.93
CA ILE A 102 -4.92 12.74 -0.80
C ILE A 102 -3.64 12.03 -0.33
N VAL A 103 -2.83 11.51 -1.27
CA VAL A 103 -1.58 10.83 -0.93
C VAL A 103 -0.59 11.79 -0.29
N ALA A 104 -0.47 13.02 -0.79
CA ALA A 104 0.39 14.06 -0.22
C ALA A 104 -0.04 14.44 1.20
N ALA A 105 -1.34 14.67 1.42
CA ALA A 105 -1.90 14.98 2.73
C ALA A 105 -1.66 13.85 3.74
N TRP A 106 -1.90 12.61 3.34
CA TRP A 106 -1.63 11.45 4.20
C TRP A 106 -0.14 11.29 4.50
N ARG A 107 0.75 11.50 3.51
CA ARG A 107 2.20 11.42 3.71
C ARG A 107 2.71 12.48 4.68
N PHE A 108 2.12 13.67 4.65
CA PHE A 108 2.43 14.71 5.62
C PHE A 108 2.05 14.29 7.04
N ASP A 109 0.84 13.76 7.26
CA ASP A 109 0.45 13.24 8.58
C ASP A 109 1.35 12.07 9.03
N ALA A 110 1.67 11.16 8.11
CA ALA A 110 2.56 10.05 8.40
C ALA A 110 3.97 10.51 8.81
N SER A 111 4.51 11.59 8.20
CA SER A 111 5.82 12.12 8.59
C SER A 111 5.81 12.79 9.96
N GLN A 112 4.68 13.39 10.38
CA GLN A 112 4.54 13.96 11.72
C GLN A 112 4.46 12.90 12.82
N ILE A 113 3.85 11.75 12.52
CA ILE A 113 3.68 10.65 13.48
C ILE A 113 4.92 9.76 13.55
N ILE A 114 5.65 9.60 12.45
CA ILE A 114 6.75 8.63 12.32
C ILE A 114 8.09 9.35 12.23
N SER A 115 8.74 9.47 13.40
CA SER A 115 10.11 9.97 13.52
C SER A 115 11.14 9.02 12.87
N SER A 116 12.31 9.55 12.52
CA SER A 116 13.45 8.76 12.02
C SER A 116 13.83 7.64 13.00
N ALA A 117 13.89 7.96 14.30
CA ALA A 117 14.16 7.00 15.37
C ALA A 117 13.16 5.83 15.38
N HIS A 118 11.87 6.08 15.13
CA HIS A 118 10.88 5.00 15.03
C HIS A 118 11.12 4.08 13.83
N ARG A 119 11.57 4.63 12.68
CA ARG A 119 11.90 3.81 11.49
C ARG A 119 13.12 2.94 11.74
N GLU A 120 14.16 3.52 12.34
CA GLU A 120 15.38 2.80 12.70
C GLU A 120 15.10 1.70 13.72
N ALA A 121 14.32 1.99 14.76
CA ALA A 121 13.89 1.01 15.76
C ALA A 121 13.07 -0.14 15.13
N PHE A 122 12.12 0.17 14.24
CA PHE A 122 11.33 -0.84 13.55
C PHE A 122 12.20 -1.75 12.67
N THR A 123 13.13 -1.16 11.90
CA THR A 123 14.07 -1.91 11.05
C THR A 123 14.97 -2.82 11.89
N THR A 124 15.50 -2.29 13.00
CA THR A 124 16.33 -3.03 13.96
C THR A 124 15.57 -4.17 14.63
N SER A 125 14.29 -3.95 14.98
CA SER A 125 13.44 -5.01 15.55
C SER A 125 13.13 -6.15 14.56
N GLN A 126 12.96 -5.85 13.27
CA GLN A 126 12.80 -6.89 12.24
C GLN A 126 14.08 -7.72 12.07
N LEU A 127 15.25 -7.08 12.13
CA LEU A 127 16.55 -7.75 12.10
C LEU A 127 16.79 -8.58 13.40
N GLY A 128 16.35 -8.09 14.56
CA GLY A 128 16.48 -8.79 15.84
C GLY A 128 15.55 -10.01 15.97
N THR A 129 14.33 -9.95 15.43
CA THR A 129 13.37 -11.07 15.46
C THR A 129 13.77 -12.25 14.57
N THR A 130 14.50 -12.00 13.48
CA THR A 130 15.10 -13.08 12.68
C THR A 130 16.27 -13.74 13.40
N ALA A 131 17.11 -12.97 14.10
CA ALA A 131 18.19 -13.51 14.94
C ALA A 131 17.65 -14.33 16.12
N SER A 132 16.59 -13.88 16.81
CA SER A 132 16.01 -14.59 17.97
C SER A 132 15.33 -15.91 17.59
N ARG A 133 14.66 -15.98 16.43
CA ARG A 133 14.13 -17.25 15.87
C ARG A 133 15.25 -18.25 15.58
N SER A 134 16.38 -17.78 15.05
CA SER A 134 17.56 -18.62 14.79
C SER A 134 18.23 -19.10 16.10
N GLN A 135 18.23 -18.28 17.14
CA GLN A 135 18.83 -18.60 18.43
C GLN A 135 17.96 -19.57 19.23
N ARG A 136 16.63 -19.47 19.14
CA ARG A 136 15.67 -20.41 19.73
C ARG A 136 15.71 -21.78 19.06
N SER A 137 15.96 -21.85 17.74
CA SER A 137 16.15 -23.15 17.06
C SER A 137 17.50 -23.79 17.44
N ARG A 138 18.56 -22.98 17.60
CA ARG A 138 19.87 -23.44 18.05
C ARG A 138 19.85 -23.92 19.51
N SER A 139 19.09 -23.28 20.39
CA SER A 139 18.97 -23.72 21.79
C SER A 139 18.20 -25.03 21.93
N ILE A 140 17.12 -25.22 21.16
CA ILE A 140 16.38 -26.50 21.11
C ILE A 140 17.28 -27.63 20.59
N ARG A 141 18.06 -27.38 19.52
CA ARG A 141 19.05 -28.36 19.01
C ARG A 141 20.13 -28.69 20.04
N ARG A 142 20.67 -27.69 20.76
CA ARG A 142 21.69 -27.91 21.80
C ARG A 142 21.14 -28.67 23.01
N GLY A 143 19.90 -28.39 23.43
CA GLY A 143 19.22 -29.13 24.47
C GLY A 143 19.02 -30.61 24.11
N GLY A 144 18.62 -30.89 22.86
CA GLY A 144 18.51 -32.26 22.35
C GLY A 144 19.86 -33.00 22.29
N ILE A 145 20.92 -32.34 21.83
CA ILE A 145 22.28 -32.94 21.77
C ILE A 145 22.83 -33.20 23.18
N ALA A 146 22.61 -32.30 24.14
CA ALA A 146 23.02 -32.50 25.52
C ALA A 146 22.33 -33.71 26.16
N LEU A 147 21.04 -33.92 25.87
CA LEU A 147 20.26 -35.08 26.32
C LEU A 147 20.79 -36.39 25.73
N ILE A 148 21.20 -36.39 24.46
CA ILE A 148 21.80 -37.55 23.79
C ILE A 148 23.17 -37.89 24.40
N LEU A 149 23.99 -36.90 24.74
CA LEU A 149 25.32 -37.10 25.34
C LEU A 149 25.27 -37.53 26.81
N LEU A 150 24.25 -37.11 27.57
CA LEU A 150 24.09 -37.49 28.98
C LEU A 150 23.62 -38.94 29.16
N SER A 151 22.90 -39.48 28.17
CA SER A 151 22.37 -40.86 28.18
C SER A 151 23.44 -41.93 28.47
N PRO A 152 24.56 -42.03 27.72
CA PRO A 152 25.59 -43.03 28.00
C PRO A 152 26.29 -42.81 29.34
N VAL A 153 26.47 -41.56 29.80
CA VAL A 153 27.10 -41.26 31.09
C VAL A 153 26.27 -41.81 32.25
N VAL A 154 24.94 -41.65 32.19
CA VAL A 154 24.01 -42.20 33.20
C VAL A 154 24.08 -43.73 33.22
N TRP A 155 24.14 -44.37 32.06
CA TRP A 155 24.28 -45.83 31.97
C TRP A 155 25.62 -46.34 32.53
N VAL A 156 26.72 -45.64 32.26
CA VAL A 156 28.04 -45.97 32.82
C VAL A 156 28.05 -45.83 34.35
N PHE A 157 27.48 -44.76 34.88
CA PHE A 157 27.38 -44.56 36.33
C PHE A 157 26.48 -45.60 37.00
N ALA A 158 25.33 -45.94 36.41
CA ALA A 158 24.45 -46.98 36.92
C ALA A 158 25.13 -48.34 36.93
N TYR A 159 25.87 -48.68 35.87
CA TYR A 159 26.65 -49.92 35.79
C TYR A 159 27.77 -49.97 36.83
N PHE A 160 28.53 -48.88 36.98
CA PHE A 160 29.58 -48.76 37.98
C PHE A 160 29.02 -48.92 39.41
N PHE A 161 27.86 -48.33 39.70
CA PHE A 161 27.23 -48.41 41.02
C PHE A 161 26.83 -49.85 41.37
N VAL A 162 26.20 -50.57 40.42
CA VAL A 162 25.85 -52.00 40.60
C VAL A 162 27.09 -52.85 40.86
N LEU A 163 28.20 -52.55 40.18
CA LEU A 163 29.47 -53.26 40.32
C LEU A 163 30.11 -53.04 41.70
N VAL A 164 30.08 -51.80 42.21
CA VAL A 164 30.64 -51.44 43.54
C VAL A 164 29.80 -52.00 44.69
N THR A 165 28.48 -52.07 44.54
CA THR A 165 27.58 -52.63 45.55
C THR A 165 27.44 -54.15 45.48
N GLY A 166 28.25 -54.84 44.67
CA GLY A 166 28.22 -56.31 44.55
C GLY A 166 26.88 -56.88 44.06
N GLY A 167 26.04 -56.07 43.40
CA GLY A 167 24.71 -56.47 42.94
C GLY A 167 23.61 -56.52 44.01
N GLU A 168 23.87 -56.10 45.26
CA GLU A 168 22.85 -56.12 46.33
C GLU A 168 21.71 -55.11 46.11
N VAL A 169 21.95 -54.07 45.32
CA VAL A 169 20.94 -53.06 44.98
C VAL A 169 20.33 -53.39 43.62
N SER A 170 19.03 -53.70 43.61
CA SER A 170 18.24 -53.92 42.40
C SER A 170 18.33 -52.71 41.46
N MET A 171 18.58 -52.98 40.17
CA MET A 171 18.65 -51.96 39.11
C MET A 171 17.36 -51.11 39.03
N GLN A 172 16.22 -51.66 39.47
CA GLN A 172 14.94 -50.96 39.52
C GLN A 172 14.87 -49.89 40.62
N ALA A 173 15.67 -50.00 41.69
CA ALA A 173 15.69 -49.05 42.80
C ALA A 173 16.47 -47.76 42.49
N ILE A 174 17.40 -47.80 41.53
CA ILE A 174 18.27 -46.67 41.15
C ILE A 174 17.62 -45.79 40.07
N LEU A 175 16.77 -46.39 39.23
CA LEU A 175 16.05 -45.75 38.13
C LEU A 175 15.26 -44.47 38.54
N PRO A 176 14.50 -44.45 39.64
CA PRO A 176 13.72 -43.27 40.03
C PRO A 176 14.59 -42.07 40.39
N ILE A 177 15.73 -42.31 41.04
CA ILE A 177 16.66 -41.27 41.49
C ILE A 177 17.40 -40.66 40.29
N ALA A 178 17.83 -41.50 39.34
CA ALA A 178 18.45 -41.05 38.10
C ALA A 178 17.47 -40.21 37.26
N TRP A 179 16.19 -40.63 37.16
CA TRP A 179 15.14 -39.86 36.50
C TRP A 179 14.87 -38.51 37.18
N LEU A 180 14.86 -38.47 38.51
CA LEU A 180 14.66 -37.24 39.28
C LEU A 180 15.79 -36.23 39.05
N LEU A 181 17.05 -36.68 39.07
CA LEU A 181 18.22 -35.83 38.83
C LEU A 181 18.29 -35.33 37.38
N LEU A 182 17.94 -36.18 36.41
CA LEU A 182 17.92 -35.81 35.00
C LEU A 182 16.78 -34.83 34.70
N GLY A 183 15.60 -35.05 35.29
CA GLY A 183 14.47 -34.14 35.22
C GLY A 183 14.77 -32.77 35.84
N THR A 184 15.37 -32.73 37.02
CA THR A 184 15.75 -31.45 37.67
C THR A 184 16.85 -30.72 36.90
N GLY A 185 17.85 -31.43 36.36
CA GLY A 185 18.88 -30.83 35.51
C GLY A 185 18.31 -30.19 34.24
N VAL A 186 17.36 -30.86 33.58
CA VAL A 186 16.68 -30.34 32.38
C VAL A 186 15.82 -29.12 32.72
N VAL A 187 15.06 -29.17 33.83
CA VAL A 187 14.25 -28.02 34.27
C VAL A 187 15.13 -26.84 34.64
N PHE A 188 16.23 -27.06 35.38
CA PHE A 188 17.11 -25.97 35.80
C PHE A 188 17.87 -25.34 34.61
N ALA A 189 18.36 -26.15 33.67
CA ALA A 189 18.97 -25.65 32.43
C ALA A 189 17.94 -24.92 31.54
N GLY A 190 16.71 -25.44 31.48
CA GLY A 190 15.59 -24.81 30.79
C GLY A 190 15.24 -23.44 31.39
N VAL A 191 15.08 -23.35 32.72
CA VAL A 191 14.73 -22.10 33.42
C VAL A 191 15.85 -21.06 33.32
N ARG A 192 17.13 -21.46 33.39
CA ARG A 192 18.25 -20.51 33.29
C ARG A 192 18.46 -19.99 31.88
N MET A 193 18.18 -20.79 30.85
CA MET A 193 18.21 -20.37 29.44
C MET A 193 16.92 -19.66 29.00
N ALA A 194 15.82 -19.83 29.74
CA ALA A 194 14.53 -19.18 29.49
C ALA A 194 14.36 -17.87 30.28
N ARG A 195 15.43 -17.25 30.79
CA ARG A 195 15.33 -15.85 31.23
C ARG A 195 14.93 -15.03 30.01
N PRO A 196 13.69 -14.49 29.97
CA PRO A 196 13.29 -13.67 28.85
C PRO A 196 14.17 -12.42 28.87
N LEU A 197 14.72 -12.05 27.71
CA LEU A 197 15.20 -10.70 27.52
C LEU A 197 14.03 -9.73 27.80
N PRO A 198 14.31 -8.49 28.25
CA PRO A 198 13.28 -7.48 28.48
C PRO A 198 12.36 -7.38 27.27
N ASP A 199 11.05 -7.37 27.51
CA ASP A 199 10.02 -7.49 26.49
C ASP A 199 9.78 -6.15 25.77
N ASP A 200 10.67 -5.83 24.82
CA ASP A 200 10.52 -4.72 23.85
C ASP A 200 9.26 -4.87 22.96
N GLY A 201 8.53 -5.99 23.05
CA GLY A 201 7.32 -6.25 22.26
C GLY A 201 6.12 -5.38 22.64
N SER A 202 6.02 -4.95 23.88
CA SER A 202 4.90 -4.15 24.38
C SER A 202 4.88 -2.72 23.81
N ASP A 203 6.05 -2.08 23.72
CA ASP A 203 6.19 -0.73 23.17
C ASP A 203 6.01 -0.70 21.64
N ALA A 204 6.56 -1.69 20.93
CA ALA A 204 6.40 -1.80 19.48
C ALA A 204 4.93 -1.99 19.07
N THR A 205 4.19 -2.80 19.84
CA THR A 205 2.76 -3.04 19.61
C THR A 205 1.94 -1.78 19.90
N THR A 206 2.25 -1.07 20.97
CA THR A 206 1.58 0.20 21.34
C THR A 206 1.82 1.29 20.30
N ALA A 207 3.06 1.40 19.78
CA ALA A 207 3.39 2.34 18.72
C ALA A 207 2.66 2.02 17.41
N SER A 208 2.52 0.72 17.05
CA SER A 208 1.75 0.30 15.88
C SER A 208 0.26 0.61 16.02
N VAL A 209 -0.36 0.30 17.16
CA VAL A 209 -1.77 0.62 17.46
C VAL A 209 -2.03 2.12 17.34
N THR A 210 -1.11 2.95 17.85
CA THR A 210 -1.22 4.42 17.77
C THR A 210 -1.16 4.91 16.33
N ARG A 211 -0.23 4.38 15.52
CA ARG A 211 -0.15 4.70 14.08
C ARG A 211 -1.42 4.31 13.34
N ILE A 212 -1.96 3.12 13.61
CA ILE A 212 -3.22 2.66 12.99
C ILE A 212 -4.39 3.57 13.39
N ALA A 213 -4.48 3.96 14.65
CA ALA A 213 -5.57 4.84 15.12
C ALA A 213 -5.53 6.22 14.45
N LEU A 214 -4.34 6.77 14.19
CA LEU A 214 -4.17 8.11 13.62
C LEU A 214 -4.13 8.13 12.08
N LEU A 215 -3.62 7.07 11.44
CA LEU A 215 -3.40 7.00 9.99
C LEU A 215 -4.34 6.02 9.28
N GLY A 216 -5.10 5.22 10.03
CA GLY A 216 -5.97 4.15 9.54
C GLY A 216 -5.26 2.82 9.26
N PHE A 217 -3.94 2.84 9.08
CA PHE A 217 -3.08 1.65 8.95
C PHE A 217 -1.64 2.00 9.35
N ASP A 218 -0.80 0.98 9.56
CA ASP A 218 0.60 1.17 9.90
C ASP A 218 1.48 1.15 8.63
N PRO A 219 2.06 2.29 8.22
CA PRO A 219 2.83 2.37 6.99
C PRO A 219 4.23 1.77 7.10
N LEU A 220 4.70 1.45 8.31
CA LEU A 220 5.97 0.72 8.48
C LEU A 220 5.80 -0.77 8.21
N SER A 221 4.65 -1.35 8.56
CA SER A 221 4.32 -2.73 8.24
C SER A 221 3.83 -2.90 6.80
N GLU A 222 3.15 -1.89 6.25
CA GLU A 222 2.54 -1.93 4.91
C GLU A 222 3.00 -0.75 4.03
N PRO A 223 4.29 -0.67 3.65
CA PRO A 223 4.86 0.50 2.96
C PRO A 223 4.31 0.73 1.55
N ALA A 224 3.78 -0.30 0.90
CA ALA A 224 3.17 -0.21 -0.43
C ALA A 224 1.69 0.20 -0.38
N ARG A 225 1.06 0.21 0.80
CA ARG A 225 -0.36 0.54 0.94
C ARG A 225 -0.57 2.04 0.84
N LEU A 226 -1.50 2.45 -0.03
CA LEU A 226 -1.93 3.83 -0.18
C LEU A 226 -3.19 4.11 0.66
N PRO A 227 -3.41 5.36 1.08
CA PRO A 227 -4.67 5.76 1.70
C PRO A 227 -5.85 5.56 0.76
N ARG A 228 -7.05 5.50 1.33
CA ARG A 228 -8.30 5.39 0.56
C ARG A 228 -8.49 6.63 -0.34
N THR A 229 -8.83 6.39 -1.60
CA THR A 229 -9.12 7.44 -2.61
C THR A 229 -10.22 8.40 -2.17
N TRP A 230 -10.31 9.59 -2.75
CA TRP A 230 -11.29 10.62 -2.40
C TRP A 230 -12.73 10.32 -2.83
N THR A 231 -12.92 9.39 -3.76
CA THR A 231 -14.22 8.95 -4.29
C THR A 231 -14.52 7.52 -3.83
N GLU A 232 -15.80 7.14 -3.81
CA GLU A 232 -16.24 5.76 -3.59
C GLU A 232 -15.80 4.82 -4.71
N ASP A 233 -15.75 5.33 -5.94
CA ASP A 233 -15.37 4.58 -7.13
C ASP A 233 -13.89 4.81 -7.46
N SER A 234 -13.03 4.02 -6.82
CA SER A 234 -11.57 4.18 -6.94
C SER A 234 -11.02 3.86 -8.34
N LYS A 235 -11.78 3.14 -9.18
CA LYS A 235 -11.34 2.65 -10.49
C LYS A 235 -11.87 3.49 -11.66
N LEU A 236 -12.56 4.59 -11.41
CA LEU A 236 -13.13 5.39 -12.49
C LEU A 236 -12.04 5.96 -13.43
N GLY A 237 -10.97 6.54 -12.88
CA GLY A 237 -9.86 7.08 -13.67
C GLY A 237 -9.21 6.01 -14.55
N GLU A 238 -8.90 4.85 -13.97
CA GLU A 238 -8.35 3.70 -14.69
C GLU A 238 -9.26 3.22 -15.82
N ARG A 239 -10.57 3.16 -15.59
CA ARG A 239 -11.55 2.76 -16.61
C ARG A 239 -11.66 3.79 -17.74
N LEU A 240 -11.62 5.08 -17.44
CA LEU A 240 -11.62 6.14 -18.45
C LEU A 240 -10.35 6.08 -19.31
N ASP A 241 -9.19 5.95 -18.67
CA ASP A 241 -7.91 5.82 -19.36
C ASP A 241 -7.88 4.57 -20.24
N GLN A 242 -8.38 3.45 -19.72
CA GLN A 242 -8.49 2.22 -20.47
C GLN A 242 -9.42 2.35 -21.67
N PHE A 243 -10.59 2.96 -21.49
CA PHE A 243 -11.54 3.21 -22.58
C PHE A 243 -10.92 4.08 -23.69
N MET A 244 -10.20 5.15 -23.32
CA MET A 244 -9.50 6.00 -24.30
C MET A 244 -8.40 5.25 -25.06
N ARG A 245 -7.69 4.33 -24.40
CA ARG A 245 -6.69 3.46 -25.05
C ARG A 245 -7.35 2.47 -26.01
N ASP A 246 -8.42 1.84 -25.57
CA ASP A 246 -9.13 0.79 -26.32
C ASP A 246 -9.94 1.34 -27.49
N ALA A 247 -10.25 2.64 -27.50
CA ALA A 247 -10.94 3.29 -28.61
C ALA A 247 -10.21 3.13 -29.96
N TYR A 248 -8.87 3.01 -29.92
CA TYR A 248 -8.06 2.81 -31.12
C TYR A 248 -8.32 1.45 -31.79
N THR A 249 -8.77 0.44 -31.04
CA THR A 249 -9.03 -0.91 -31.56
C THR A 249 -10.52 -1.21 -31.68
N ASN A 250 -11.35 -0.62 -30.83
CA ASN A 250 -12.75 -0.99 -30.67
C ASN A 250 -13.72 -0.05 -31.40
N PHE A 251 -13.27 1.15 -31.80
CA PHE A 251 -14.08 2.12 -32.57
C PHE A 251 -15.45 2.41 -31.93
N PRO A 252 -15.49 2.97 -30.71
CA PRO A 252 -16.71 3.04 -29.91
C PRO A 252 -17.80 3.89 -30.57
N THR A 253 -19.04 3.47 -30.40
CA THR A 253 -20.22 4.24 -30.85
C THR A 253 -20.58 5.33 -29.82
N PRO A 254 -21.34 6.38 -30.20
CA PRO A 254 -21.72 7.45 -29.27
C PRO A 254 -22.47 6.97 -28.03
N SER A 255 -23.24 5.88 -28.12
CA SER A 255 -23.95 5.27 -26.99
C SER A 255 -23.03 4.54 -26.00
N GLU A 256 -21.82 4.17 -26.43
CA GLU A 256 -20.83 3.49 -25.60
C GLU A 256 -19.95 4.48 -24.83
N LEU A 257 -19.99 5.78 -25.17
CA LEU A 257 -19.19 6.81 -24.52
C LEU A 257 -19.69 7.06 -23.08
N PRO A 258 -18.83 6.85 -22.06
CA PRO A 258 -19.20 7.09 -20.67
C PRO A 258 -19.60 8.55 -20.42
N VAL A 259 -20.62 8.75 -19.58
CA VAL A 259 -21.03 10.08 -19.13
C VAL A 259 -19.91 10.70 -18.31
N LEU A 260 -19.43 11.87 -18.74
CA LEU A 260 -18.36 12.60 -18.07
C LEU A 260 -18.93 13.47 -16.96
N ARG A 261 -18.65 13.10 -15.71
CA ARG A 261 -19.02 13.86 -14.52
C ARG A 261 -17.96 13.68 -13.44
N ILE A 262 -17.71 14.73 -12.66
CA ILE A 262 -16.87 14.61 -11.47
C ILE A 262 -17.60 13.70 -10.47
N PRO A 263 -16.95 12.63 -9.98
CA PRO A 263 -17.50 11.79 -8.91
C PRO A 263 -17.84 12.56 -7.65
N ASN A 264 -18.79 12.03 -6.87
CA ASN A 264 -19.05 12.57 -5.54
C ASN A 264 -17.85 12.30 -4.62
N VAL A 265 -17.45 13.34 -3.87
CA VAL A 265 -16.47 13.21 -2.81
C VAL A 265 -17.07 12.38 -1.68
N ARG A 266 -16.33 11.38 -1.20
CA ARG A 266 -16.76 10.56 -0.06
C ARG A 266 -16.77 11.39 1.23
N SER A 267 -17.54 10.95 2.22
CA SER A 267 -17.50 11.58 3.54
C SER A 267 -16.13 11.42 4.21
N GLY A 268 -15.57 12.51 4.71
CA GLY A 268 -14.36 12.53 5.54
C GLY A 268 -14.60 12.23 7.03
N ARG A 269 -15.86 12.05 7.47
CA ARG A 269 -16.21 11.91 8.90
C ARG A 269 -15.51 10.75 9.60
N THR A 270 -15.27 9.65 8.88
CA THR A 270 -14.61 8.45 9.39
C THR A 270 -13.12 8.40 9.05
N GLU A 271 -12.55 9.47 8.50
CA GLU A 271 -11.15 9.51 8.11
C GLU A 271 -10.25 9.69 9.33
N ALA A 272 -9.26 8.83 9.52
CA ALA A 272 -8.34 8.92 10.65
C ALA A 272 -7.38 10.12 10.51
N SER A 273 -6.81 10.31 9.31
CA SER A 273 -5.90 11.41 9.01
C SER A 273 -6.62 12.75 8.97
N ILE A 274 -6.11 13.72 9.73
CA ILE A 274 -6.67 15.06 9.85
C ILE A 274 -6.49 15.82 8.53
N GLN A 275 -5.32 15.72 7.90
CA GLN A 275 -5.07 16.41 6.64
C GLN A 275 -5.88 15.83 5.49
N VAL A 276 -6.02 14.50 5.42
CA VAL A 276 -6.90 13.88 4.42
C VAL A 276 -8.35 14.32 4.62
N ARG A 277 -8.82 14.42 5.87
CA ARG A 277 -10.17 14.94 6.17
C ARG A 277 -10.33 16.37 5.67
N ALA A 278 -9.38 17.26 5.95
CA ALA A 278 -9.42 18.65 5.50
C ALA A 278 -9.46 18.78 3.97
N VAL A 279 -8.65 17.98 3.26
CA VAL A 279 -8.66 17.94 1.78
C VAL A 279 -10.01 17.46 1.24
N LEU A 280 -10.63 16.44 1.86
CA LEU A 280 -11.95 15.96 1.45
C LEU A 280 -13.05 17.01 1.67
N GLU A 281 -13.01 17.72 2.80
CA GLU A 281 -13.96 18.81 3.08
C GLU A 281 -13.83 19.95 2.08
N GLN A 282 -12.60 20.30 1.71
CA GLN A 282 -12.37 21.30 0.68
C GLN A 282 -12.86 20.83 -0.70
N PHE A 283 -12.60 19.59 -1.10
CA PHE A 283 -13.12 19.07 -2.36
C PHE A 283 -14.64 19.12 -2.40
N ALA A 284 -15.31 18.75 -1.29
CA ALA A 284 -16.76 18.83 -1.18
C ALA A 284 -17.26 20.29 -1.28
N ALA A 285 -16.56 21.25 -0.68
CA ALA A 285 -16.90 22.67 -0.77
C ALA A 285 -16.74 23.20 -2.21
N THR A 286 -15.62 22.89 -2.87
CA THR A 286 -15.37 23.27 -4.27
C THR A 286 -16.40 22.66 -5.22
N ASP A 287 -16.78 21.40 -5.02
CA ASP A 287 -17.79 20.74 -5.85
C ASP A 287 -19.20 21.30 -5.62
N ALA A 288 -19.52 21.74 -4.40
CA ALA A 288 -20.79 22.41 -4.12
C ALA A 288 -20.90 23.77 -4.83
N LEU A 289 -19.81 24.55 -4.88
CA LEU A 289 -19.77 25.84 -5.58
C LEU A 289 -19.93 25.70 -7.10
N ASN A 290 -19.43 24.61 -7.68
CA ASN A 290 -19.46 24.37 -9.13
C ASN A 290 -20.75 23.67 -9.62
N ARG A 291 -21.70 23.36 -8.74
CA ARG A 291 -22.99 22.74 -9.08
C ARG A 291 -24.14 23.75 -9.28
N VAL A 292 -23.88 25.03 -9.03
CA VAL A 292 -24.80 26.16 -9.26
C VAL A 292 -24.54 26.73 -10.65
#